data_AF-A0A1G0LSL9-F1
#
_entry.id   AF-A0A1G0LSL9-F1
#
_cell.length_a   1.000
_cell.length_b   1.000
_cell.length_c   1.000
_cell.angle_alpha   90.00
_cell.angle_beta   90.00
_cell.angle_gamma   90.00
#
_symmetry.space_group_name_H-M   'P 1'
#
loop_
_entity.id
_entity.type
_entity.pdbx_description
1 polymer ?
#
loop_
_entity_poly.entity_id
_entity_poly.type
_entity_poly.pdbx_seq_one_letter_code
_entity_poly.pdbx_strand_id
1 'polypeptide(L)'
;MFRSFDVSIRWEICQLYLLLIFVGSWVAMSWSAYKSRKSSGETLRSFLDRCSLSDYVVGTRSVTGRIGIWFWVFVISLLLFVVASIQVLCGNFTNAGVKFDGDYLWPIL
;
A
#
# COMPACT_ATOMS: atom_id res chain seq x y z
N MET A 1 -28.21 6.83 13.32
CA MET A 1 -28.05 6.80 11.85
C MET A 1 -26.98 7.77 11.32
N PHE A 2 -26.78 8.95 11.94
CA PHE A 2 -25.70 9.88 11.52
C PHE A 2 -24.26 9.46 11.88
N ARG A 3 -24.09 8.66 12.95
CA ARG A 3 -22.76 8.19 13.40
C ARG A 3 -22.06 7.26 12.41
N SER A 4 -22.81 6.46 11.64
CA SER A 4 -22.23 5.53 10.66
C SER A 4 -21.80 6.25 9.38
N PHE A 5 -22.50 7.32 8.98
CA PHE A 5 -22.15 8.13 7.81
C PHE A 5 -20.86 8.93 8.02
N ASP A 6 -20.69 9.52 9.22
CA ASP A 6 -19.47 10.23 9.62
C ASP A 6 -18.25 9.28 9.61
N VAL A 7 -18.42 8.06 10.16
CA VAL A 7 -17.36 7.05 10.17
C VAL A 7 -17.02 6.56 8.76
N SER A 8 -18.00 6.32 7.87
CA SER A 8 -17.73 5.89 6.48
C SER A 8 -16.91 6.92 5.71
N ILE A 9 -17.32 8.20 5.77
CA ILE A 9 -16.61 9.30 5.08
C ILE A 9 -15.16 9.42 5.57
N ARG A 10 -14.92 9.20 6.86
CA ARG A 10 -13.55 9.23 7.43
C ARG A 10 -12.66 8.11 6.91
N TRP A 11 -13.19 6.92 6.68
CA TRP A 11 -12.43 5.78 6.12
C TRP A 11 -12.14 5.94 4.64
N GLU A 12 -13.08 6.48 3.86
CA GLU A 12 -12.90 6.79 2.45
C GLU A 12 -11.79 7.84 2.26
N ILE A 13 -11.81 8.91 3.07
CA ILE A 13 -10.74 9.93 3.08
C ILE A 13 -9.39 9.31 3.51
N CYS A 14 -9.39 8.43 4.52
CA CYS A 14 -8.17 7.72 4.94
C CYS A 14 -7.61 6.83 3.83
N GLN A 15 -8.47 6.08 3.12
CA GLN A 15 -8.08 5.27 1.97
C GLN A 15 -7.49 6.11 0.84
N LEU A 16 -8.05 7.29 0.57
CA LEU A 16 -7.48 8.24 -0.40
C LEU A 16 -6.08 8.70 0.01
N TYR A 17 -5.86 9.07 1.28
CA TYR A 17 -4.53 9.42 1.76
C TYR A 17 -3.54 8.25 1.68
N LEU A 18 -3.96 7.04 2.07
CA LEU A 18 -3.12 5.84 1.96
C LEU A 18 -2.77 5.52 0.51
N LEU A 19 -3.71 5.72 -0.42
CA LEU A 19 -3.47 5.55 -1.85
C LEU A 19 -2.46 6.59 -2.37
N LEU A 20 -2.56 7.85 -1.94
CA LEU A 20 -1.60 8.89 -2.31
C LEU A 20 -0.19 8.58 -1.79
N ILE A 21 -0.06 8.10 -0.55
CA ILE A 21 1.23 7.69 0.03
C ILE A 21 1.78 6.47 -0.71
N PHE A 22 0.92 5.51 -1.05
CA PHE A 22 1.28 4.32 -1.82
C PHE A 22 1.82 4.68 -3.21
N VAL A 23 1.10 5.50 -3.98
CA VAL A 23 1.54 5.95 -5.31
C VAL A 23 2.79 6.82 -5.20
N GLY A 24 2.85 7.74 -4.25
CA GLY A 24 4.00 8.62 -4.04
C GLY A 24 5.27 7.86 -3.69
N SER A 25 5.16 6.84 -2.82
CA SER A 25 6.30 5.99 -2.46
C SER A 25 6.77 5.12 -3.62
N TRP A 26 5.86 4.61 -4.45
CA TRP A 26 6.23 3.91 -5.69
C TRP A 26 7.00 4.82 -6.65
N VAL A 27 6.49 6.03 -6.93
CA VAL A 27 7.16 7.00 -7.80
C VAL A 27 8.54 7.38 -7.25
N ALA A 28 8.65 7.65 -5.95
CA ALA A 28 9.92 8.00 -5.31
C ALA A 28 10.93 6.85 -5.36
N MET A 29 10.47 5.61 -5.17
CA MET A 29 11.28 4.40 -5.28
C MET A 29 11.77 4.19 -6.72
N SER A 30 10.86 4.23 -7.70
CA SER A 30 11.17 4.07 -9.12
C SER A 30 12.10 5.15 -9.64
N TRP A 31 11.90 6.41 -9.23
CA TRP A 31 12.78 7.52 -9.57
C TRP A 31 14.18 7.35 -8.98
N SER A 32 14.26 6.95 -7.71
CA SER A 32 15.54 6.71 -7.03
C SER A 32 16.31 5.56 -7.69
N ALA A 33 15.60 4.49 -8.09
CA ALA A 33 16.19 3.36 -8.80
C ALA A 33 16.64 3.76 -10.22
N TYR A 34 15.82 4.53 -10.95
CA TYR A 34 16.16 5.04 -12.28
C TYR A 34 17.42 5.90 -12.22
N LYS A 35 17.49 6.86 -11.30
CA LYS A 35 18.67 7.73 -11.15
C LYS A 35 19.94 6.93 -10.82
N SER A 36 19.82 5.83 -10.09
CA SER A 36 20.95 5.01 -9.66
C SER A 36 21.44 4.03 -10.74
N ARG A 37 20.53 3.47 -11.54
CA ARG A 37 20.81 2.33 -12.44
C ARG A 37 20.61 2.61 -13.93
N LYS A 38 20.20 3.82 -14.31
CA LYS A 38 20.07 4.28 -15.69
C LYS A 38 21.34 3.99 -16.49
N SER A 39 21.20 3.31 -17.62
CA SER A 39 22.27 3.27 -18.65
C SER A 39 22.18 4.52 -19.54
N SER A 40 23.28 4.90 -20.21
CA SER A 40 23.27 6.06 -21.10
C SER A 40 22.27 5.85 -22.24
N GLY A 41 21.28 6.74 -22.34
CA GLY A 41 20.24 6.69 -23.38
C GLY A 41 18.96 5.94 -23.00
N GLU A 42 18.88 5.35 -21.80
CA GLU A 42 17.68 4.63 -21.35
C GLU A 42 16.54 5.60 -20.94
N THR A 43 15.36 5.42 -21.54
CA THR A 43 14.15 6.17 -21.16
C THR A 43 13.54 5.61 -19.88
N LEU A 44 12.80 6.45 -19.13
CA LEU A 44 12.14 6.01 -17.88
C LEU A 44 11.21 4.82 -18.11
N ARG A 45 10.49 4.79 -19.23
CA ARG A 45 9.60 3.69 -19.60
C ARG A 45 10.37 2.38 -19.82
N SER A 46 11.45 2.42 -20.61
CA SER A 46 12.32 1.26 -20.85
C SER A 46 12.93 0.71 -19.56
N PHE A 47 13.26 1.61 -18.62
CA PHE A 47 13.74 1.20 -17.30
C PHE A 47 12.65 0.50 -16.48
N LEU A 48 11.44 1.07 -16.44
CA LEU A 48 10.31 0.47 -15.70
C LEU A 48 9.89 -0.88 -16.27
N ASP A 49 9.92 -1.05 -17.60
CA ASP A 49 9.58 -2.33 -18.24
C ASP A 49 10.62 -3.42 -17.93
N ARG A 50 11.89 -3.04 -17.73
CA ARG A 50 12.97 -3.98 -17.35
C ARG A 50 13.03 -4.25 -15.85
N CYS A 51 12.66 -3.27 -15.02
CA CYS A 51 12.90 -3.31 -13.58
C CYS A 51 11.85 -4.18 -12.89
N SER A 52 12.29 -5.32 -12.35
CA SER A 52 11.43 -6.25 -11.61
C SER A 52 11.28 -5.85 -10.15
N LEU A 53 10.23 -6.33 -9.48
CA LEU A 53 10.04 -6.11 -8.05
C LEU A 53 11.21 -6.69 -7.22
N SER A 54 11.81 -7.80 -7.69
CA SER A 54 13.05 -8.36 -7.13
C SER A 54 14.24 -7.41 -7.20
N ASP A 55 14.37 -6.58 -8.24
CA ASP A 55 15.47 -5.63 -8.38
C ASP A 55 15.44 -4.54 -7.31
N TYR A 56 14.24 -4.13 -6.90
CA TYR A 56 14.02 -3.21 -5.79
C TYR A 56 14.39 -3.86 -4.46
N VAL A 57 13.98 -5.12 -4.22
CA VAL A 57 14.31 -5.88 -3.00
C VAL A 57 15.82 -6.16 -2.88
N VAL A 58 16.50 -6.46 -3.98
CA VAL A 58 17.96 -6.60 -3.98
C VAL A 58 18.62 -5.24 -3.73
N GLY A 59 18.08 -4.17 -4.31
CA GLY A 59 18.53 -2.80 -4.07
C GLY A 59 18.35 -2.33 -2.62
N THR A 60 17.32 -2.79 -1.92
CA THR A 60 17.10 -2.47 -0.50
C THR A 60 18.07 -3.20 0.42
N ARG A 61 18.53 -4.41 0.04
CA ARG A 61 19.53 -5.18 0.80
C ARG A 61 20.95 -4.68 0.61
N SER A 62 21.30 -4.21 -0.59
CA SER A 62 22.68 -3.81 -0.90
C SER A 62 23.00 -2.35 -0.55
N VAL A 63 21.97 -1.51 -0.37
CA VAL A 63 22.17 -0.09 -0.08
C VAL A 63 21.30 0.30 1.11
N THR A 64 21.95 0.69 2.21
CA THR A 64 21.42 1.54 3.29
C THR A 64 21.06 2.93 2.73
N GLY A 65 20.18 2.96 1.73
CA GLY A 65 19.95 4.10 0.85
C GLY A 65 18.47 4.41 0.72
N ARG A 66 18.19 5.58 0.16
CA ARG A 66 16.85 6.16 0.00
C ARG A 66 15.82 5.21 -0.64
N ILE A 67 16.25 4.28 -1.52
CA ILE A 67 15.38 3.27 -2.14
C ILE A 67 14.77 2.33 -1.08
N GLY A 68 15.55 1.93 -0.08
CA GLY A 68 15.08 1.08 1.03
C GLY A 68 13.97 1.73 1.85
N ILE A 69 14.13 3.01 2.17
CA ILE A 69 13.13 3.77 2.92
C ILE A 69 11.81 3.82 2.16
N TRP A 70 11.84 4.18 0.87
CA TRP A 70 10.63 4.27 0.05
C TRP A 70 9.97 2.92 -0.19
N PHE A 71 10.76 1.84 -0.31
CA PHE A 71 10.22 0.48 -0.37
C PHE A 71 9.45 0.10 0.90
N TRP A 72 9.98 0.41 2.09
CA TRP A 72 9.26 0.15 3.34
C TRP A 72 8.01 1.00 3.49
N VAL A 73 8.06 2.28 3.10
CA VAL A 73 6.87 3.15 3.07
C VAL A 73 5.81 2.56 2.13
N PHE A 74 6.22 2.07 0.95
CA PHE A 74 5.33 1.40 0.00
C PHE A 74 4.65 0.16 0.61
N VAL A 75 5.43 -0.73 1.23
CA VAL A 75 4.92 -1.96 1.87
C VAL A 75 3.96 -1.64 3.01
N ILE A 76 4.32 -0.71 3.91
CA ILE A 76 3.47 -0.33 5.04
C ILE A 76 2.16 0.30 4.54
N SER A 77 2.24 1.17 3.53
CA SER A 77 1.06 1.82 2.95
C SER A 77 0.13 0.80 2.30
N LEU A 78 0.67 -0.20 1.62
CA LEU A 78 -0.10 -1.30 1.03
C LEU A 78 -0.82 -2.12 2.12
N LEU A 79 -0.12 -2.49 3.19
CA LEU A 79 -0.71 -3.23 4.31
C LEU A 79 -1.85 -2.43 4.96
N LEU A 80 -1.63 -1.15 5.25
CA LEU A 80 -2.66 -0.28 5.82
C LEU A 80 -3.85 -0.10 4.88
N PHE A 81 -3.61 0.01 3.58
CA PHE A 81 -4.66 0.11 2.57
C PHE A 81 -5.53 -1.16 2.53
N VAL A 82 -4.91 -2.35 2.58
CA VAL A 82 -5.62 -3.63 2.65
C VAL A 82 -6.44 -3.74 3.93
N VAL A 83 -5.85 -3.39 5.09
CA VAL A 83 -6.57 -3.41 6.37
C VAL A 83 -7.76 -2.45 6.36
N ALA A 84 -7.59 -1.22 5.89
CA ALA A 84 -8.67 -0.25 5.77
C ALA A 84 -9.77 -0.75 4.81
N SER A 85 -9.40 -1.42 3.71
CA SER A 85 -10.35 -2.00 2.77
C SER A 85 -11.16 -3.15 3.40
N ILE A 86 -10.49 -4.05 4.13
CA ILE A 86 -11.14 -5.14 4.87
C ILE A 86 -12.09 -4.57 5.93
N GLN A 87 -11.69 -3.54 6.67
CA GLN A 87 -12.55 -2.90 7.67
C GLN A 87 -13.81 -2.28 7.07
N VAL A 88 -13.72 -1.62 5.91
CA VAL A 88 -14.90 -1.10 5.21
C VAL A 88 -15.81 -2.24 4.75
N LEU A 89 -15.25 -3.32 4.21
CA LEU A 89 -16.03 -4.51 3.82
C LEU A 89 -16.74 -5.14 5.03
N CYS A 90 -16.01 -5.42 6.11
CA CYS A 90 -16.56 -6.00 7.34
C CYS A 90 -17.60 -5.09 8.01
N GLY A 91 -17.37 -3.77 8.04
CA GLY A 91 -18.30 -2.78 8.61
C GLY A 91 -19.61 -2.70 7.81
N ASN A 92 -19.55 -2.84 6.49
CA ASN A 92 -20.74 -2.94 5.65
C ASN A 92 -21.49 -4.26 5.87
N PHE A 93 -20.78 -5.38 6.07
CA PHE A 93 -21.39 -6.67 6.44
C PHE A 93 -22.11 -6.62 7.80
N THR A 94 -21.55 -5.94 8.81
CA THR A 94 -22.18 -5.80 10.13
C THR A 94 -23.39 -4.86 10.11
N ASN A 95 -23.36 -3.78 9.32
CA ASN A 95 -24.49 -2.86 9.14
C ASN A 95 -25.62 -3.45 8.29
N ALA A 96 -25.35 -4.46 7.46
CA ALA A 96 -26.35 -5.20 6.68
C ALA A 96 -27.20 -6.19 7.53
N GLY A 97 -27.04 -6.20 8.85
CA GLY A 97 -27.87 -7.02 9.75
C GLY A 97 -27.51 -8.50 9.77
N VAL A 98 -26.39 -8.90 9.14
CA VAL A 98 -25.85 -10.24 9.30
C VAL A 98 -25.16 -10.29 10.66
N LYS A 99 -25.83 -10.89 11.65
CA LYS A 99 -25.24 -11.16 12.96
C LYS A 99 -24.01 -12.04 12.76
N PHE A 100 -22.82 -11.46 12.93
CA PHE A 100 -21.60 -12.23 13.15
C PHE A 100 -21.68 -12.78 14.58
N ASP A 101 -22.21 -14.01 14.74
CA ASP A 101 -22.03 -14.75 15.97
C ASP A 101 -20.53 -14.99 16.15
N GLY A 102 -19.97 -14.33 17.17
CA GLY A 102 -18.53 -14.26 17.47
C GLY A 102 -17.87 -15.59 17.81
N ASP A 103 -18.59 -16.71 17.69
CA ASP A 103 -18.12 -18.05 18.03
C ASP A 103 -17.27 -18.70 16.92
N TYR A 104 -17.21 -18.10 15.72
CA TYR A 104 -16.46 -18.65 14.57
C TYR A 104 -15.08 -18.02 14.31
N LEU A 105 -14.63 -17.06 15.12
CA LEU A 105 -13.33 -16.39 14.95
C LEU A 105 -12.23 -16.90 15.89
N TRP A 106 -12.53 -17.91 16.72
CA TRP A 106 -11.56 -18.64 17.54
C TRP A 106 -11.43 -20.06 16.97
N PRO A 107 -10.28 -20.55 16.45
CA PRO A 107 -8.92 -20.03 16.55
C PRO A 107 -8.14 -19.98 15.20
N ILE A 108 -7.72 -18.78 14.79
CA ILE A 108 -6.40 -18.61 14.16
C ILE A 108 -5.56 -17.78 15.16
N LEU A 109 -5.32 -18.38 16.33
CA LEU A 109 -4.31 -18.03 17.33
C LEU A 109 -3.88 -19.32 18.02
#